data_AF-A0A9D8KZ85-F1
#
_entry.id   AF-A0A9D8KZ85-F1
#
_cell.length_a   1.000
_cell.length_b   1.000
_cell.length_c   1.000
_cell.angle_alpha   90.00
_cell.angle_beta   90.00
_cell.angle_gamma   90.00
#
_symmetry.space_group_name_H-M   'P 1'
#
loop_
_entity.id
_entity.type
_entity.pdbx_description
1 polymer ?
#
loop_
_entity_poly.entity_id
_entity_poly.type
_entity_poly.pdbx_seq_one_letter_code
_entity_poly.pdbx_strand_id
1 'polypeptide(L)'
;ASEVLAGALHDNRRARIVGSRTFGKGSVQTVLPLDNGDSVKLTTARYYTPSGRSIQATGIVPDVELAPDPANAVKDMPASIADFSEAKLPGHLRGDDEASGGATGVVLPGDGPIQSALRELKQPGSLAARAAAGPRPVARPKPEVAPAPAGVAVPAKPEQPKPEADDSGK
;
A
#
# COMPACT_ATOMS: atom_id res chain seq x y z
N ALA A 1 -2.84 -2.04 4.14
CA ALA A 1 -3.55 -1.02 4.95
C ALA A 1 -2.63 -0.39 5.99
N SER A 2 -1.89 -1.17 6.79
CA SER A 2 -1.01 -0.64 7.85
C SER A 2 0.00 0.42 7.38
N GLU A 3 0.51 0.30 6.16
CA GLU A 3 1.46 1.25 5.57
C GLU A 3 0.85 2.63 5.32
N VAL A 4 -0.44 2.67 4.93
CA VAL A 4 -1.16 3.93 4.72
C VAL A 4 -1.31 4.68 6.05
N LEU A 5 -1.65 3.95 7.12
CA LEU A 5 -1.75 4.52 8.47
C LEU A 5 -0.40 5.03 8.96
N ALA A 6 0.64 4.21 8.85
CA ALA A 6 1.99 4.57 9.27
C ALA A 6 2.48 5.82 8.52
N GLY A 7 2.36 5.85 7.20
CA GLY A 7 2.70 7.00 6.36
C GLY A 7 1.91 8.26 6.73
N ALA A 8 0.60 8.14 6.97
CA ALA A 8 -0.23 9.29 7.35
C ALA A 8 0.14 9.87 8.73
N LEU A 9 0.41 9.03 9.72
CA LEU A 9 0.85 9.49 11.05
C LEU A 9 2.25 10.10 11.00
N HIS A 10 3.15 9.48 10.24
CA HIS A 10 4.52 9.94 10.04
C HIS A 10 4.56 11.31 9.35
N ASP A 11 3.88 11.47 8.22
CA ASP A 11 3.92 12.70 7.42
C ASP A 11 3.28 13.88 8.15
N ASN A 12 2.26 13.62 8.96
CA ASN A 12 1.63 14.64 9.81
C ASN A 12 2.39 14.91 11.12
N ARG A 13 3.58 14.33 11.31
CA ARG A 13 4.40 14.44 12.54
C ARG A 13 3.63 14.03 13.81
N ARG A 14 2.71 13.06 13.67
CA ARG A 14 1.89 12.52 14.77
C ARG A 14 2.45 11.23 15.35
N ALA A 15 3.39 10.59 14.66
CA ALA A 15 4.09 9.42 15.15
C ALA A 15 5.54 9.40 14.66
N ARG A 16 6.38 8.72 15.43
CA ARG A 16 7.71 8.27 15.03
C ARG A 16 7.64 6.79 14.70
N ILE A 17 8.21 6.38 13.57
CA ILE A 17 8.19 4.98 13.13
C ILE A 17 9.49 4.30 13.55
N VAL A 18 9.41 3.19 14.27
CA VAL A 18 10.57 2.42 14.71
C VAL A 18 10.40 0.98 14.25
N GLY A 19 11.42 0.39 13.65
CA GLY A 19 11.36 -0.98 13.13
C GLY A 19 12.19 -1.16 11.88
N SER A 20 11.70 -1.95 10.94
CA SER A 20 12.29 -2.11 9.61
C SER A 20 11.36 -1.54 8.54
N ARG A 21 11.89 -1.39 7.32
CA ARG A 21 11.08 -0.96 6.18
C ARG A 21 9.92 -1.91 5.94
N THR A 22 8.73 -1.36 5.67
CA THR A 22 7.54 -2.17 5.39
C THR A 22 7.56 -2.75 3.97
N PHE A 23 6.61 -3.64 3.70
CA PHE A 23 6.59 -4.48 2.50
C PHE A 23 6.46 -3.73 1.16
N GLY A 24 5.71 -2.62 1.11
CA GLY A 24 5.51 -1.82 -0.10
C GLY A 24 4.25 -2.13 -0.89
N LYS A 25 3.18 -2.64 -0.27
CA LYS A 25 1.90 -2.87 -0.97
C LYS A 25 1.07 -1.60 -0.95
N GLY A 26 1.12 -0.89 -2.07
CA GLY A 26 0.46 0.40 -2.27
C GLY A 26 -0.62 0.40 -3.34
N SER A 27 -1.19 -0.75 -3.73
CA SER A 27 -2.21 -0.84 -4.78
C SER A 27 -3.58 -1.30 -4.27
N VAL A 28 -4.64 -0.87 -4.95
CA VAL A 28 -6.03 -1.30 -4.73
C VAL A 28 -6.47 -2.15 -5.91
N GLN A 29 -7.07 -3.30 -5.63
CA GLN A 29 -7.58 -4.20 -6.65
C GLN A 29 -9.10 -4.36 -6.49
N THR A 30 -9.82 -4.27 -7.61
CA THR A 30 -11.27 -4.45 -7.69
C THR A 30 -11.55 -5.68 -8.54
N VAL A 31 -12.57 -6.46 -8.15
CA VAL A 31 -13.06 -7.59 -8.95
C VAL A 31 -14.25 -7.09 -9.77
N LEU A 32 -14.13 -7.21 -11.09
CA LEU A 32 -15.16 -6.82 -12.06
C LEU A 32 -15.82 -8.09 -12.60
N PRO A 33 -17.11 -8.35 -12.33
CA PRO A 33 -17.80 -9.49 -12.89
C PRO A 33 -18.02 -9.32 -14.40
N LEU A 34 -18.01 -10.43 -15.13
CA LEU A 34 -18.31 -10.51 -16.56
C LEU A 34 -19.65 -11.22 -16.79
N ASP A 35 -20.31 -10.92 -17.92
CA ASP A 35 -21.64 -11.46 -18.25
C ASP A 35 -21.66 -12.99 -18.43
N ASN A 36 -20.49 -13.60 -18.66
CA ASN A 36 -20.32 -15.05 -18.81
C ASN A 36 -20.13 -15.78 -17.46
N GLY A 37 -20.20 -15.07 -16.33
CA GLY A 37 -20.01 -15.64 -14.99
C GLY A 37 -18.55 -15.61 -14.48
N ASP A 38 -17.59 -15.21 -15.31
CA ASP A 38 -16.20 -15.01 -14.89
C ASP A 38 -16.00 -13.66 -14.20
N SER A 39 -14.77 -13.37 -13.78
CA SER A 39 -14.41 -12.07 -13.21
C SER A 39 -12.97 -11.68 -13.51
N VAL A 40 -12.72 -10.38 -13.64
CA VAL A 40 -11.38 -9.81 -13.81
C VAL A 40 -10.99 -9.06 -12.54
N LYS A 41 -9.83 -9.42 -11.98
CA LYS A 41 -9.22 -8.66 -10.88
C LYS A 41 -8.28 -7.61 -11.46
N LEU A 42 -8.63 -6.34 -11.32
CA LEU A 42 -7.88 -5.23 -11.89
C LEU A 42 -7.35 -4.31 -10.79
N THR A 43 -6.11 -3.85 -10.95
CA THR A 43 -5.59 -2.77 -10.11
C THR A 43 -6.20 -1.44 -10.57
N THR A 44 -6.93 -0.78 -9.69
CA THR A 44 -7.72 0.42 -10.02
C THR A 44 -7.17 1.70 -9.40
N ALA A 45 -6.34 1.59 -8.36
CA ALA A 45 -5.74 2.75 -7.71
C ALA A 45 -4.42 2.42 -7.00
N ARG A 46 -3.71 3.48 -6.60
CA ARG A 46 -2.51 3.43 -5.75
C ARG A 46 -2.68 4.31 -4.51
N TYR A 47 -2.02 3.93 -3.43
CA TYR A 47 -1.93 4.72 -2.20
C TYR A 47 -0.66 5.56 -2.20
N TYR A 48 -0.85 6.84 -1.90
CA TYR A 48 0.21 7.80 -1.63
C TYR A 48 0.05 8.32 -0.21
N THR A 49 1.16 8.61 0.45
CA THR A 49 1.14 9.26 1.76
C THR A 49 0.72 10.74 1.62
N PRO A 50 0.33 11.45 2.69
CA PRO A 50 -0.06 12.86 2.61
C PRO A 50 1.01 13.78 2.00
N SER A 51 2.30 13.41 2.08
CA SER A 51 3.38 14.14 1.42
C SER A 51 3.53 13.84 -0.08
N GLY A 52 2.73 12.93 -0.63
CA GLY A 52 2.75 12.55 -2.04
C GLY A 52 3.69 11.40 -2.40
N ARG A 53 4.30 10.72 -1.42
CA ARG A 53 5.20 9.58 -1.66
C ARG A 53 4.41 8.32 -2.00
N SER A 54 4.82 7.60 -3.04
CA SER A 54 4.27 6.29 -3.40
C SER A 54 4.62 5.23 -2.35
N ILE A 55 3.64 4.43 -1.96
CA ILE A 55 3.88 3.26 -1.10
C ILE A 55 4.23 2.03 -1.96
N GLN A 56 3.71 1.95 -3.18
CA GLN A 56 3.87 0.80 -4.06
C GLN A 56 5.35 0.55 -4.35
N ALA A 57 5.80 -0.71 -4.17
CA ALA A 57 7.17 -1.18 -4.35
C ALA A 57 8.25 -0.50 -3.48
N THR A 58 7.90 0.51 -2.68
CA THR A 58 8.85 1.31 -1.87
C THR A 58 8.66 1.07 -0.37
N GLY A 59 7.41 0.96 0.07
CA GLY A 59 7.06 0.86 1.49
C GLY A 59 7.28 2.15 2.28
N ILE A 60 7.19 2.01 3.60
CA ILE A 60 7.42 3.06 4.58
C ILE A 60 8.77 2.81 5.24
N VAL A 61 9.67 3.79 5.09
CA VAL A 61 10.98 3.78 5.75
C VAL A 61 10.80 4.29 7.20
N PRO A 62 11.29 3.56 8.20
CA PRO A 62 11.19 3.99 9.60
C PRO A 62 12.10 5.19 9.89
N ASP A 63 11.82 5.89 10.99
CA ASP A 63 12.71 6.90 11.57
C ASP A 63 13.94 6.29 12.21
N VAL A 64 13.72 5.16 12.88
CA VAL A 64 14.74 4.41 13.60
C VAL A 64 14.70 3.00 13.06
N GLU A 65 15.73 2.65 12.31
CA GLU A 65 15.93 1.29 11.83
C GLU A 65 16.39 0.41 13.00
N LEU A 66 15.71 -0.72 13.18
CA LEU A 66 16.13 -1.78 14.08
C LEU A 66 16.84 -2.85 13.29
N ALA A 67 17.91 -3.38 13.87
CA ALA A 67 18.57 -4.58 13.39
C ALA A 67 18.01 -5.82 14.10
N PRO A 68 17.95 -6.99 13.42
CA PRO A 68 17.69 -8.24 14.11
C PRO A 68 18.78 -8.50 15.16
N ASP A 69 18.39 -9.05 16.30
CA ASP A 69 19.33 -9.46 17.33
C ASP A 69 20.24 -10.58 16.77
N PRO A 70 21.57 -10.44 16.77
CA PRO A 70 22.49 -11.45 16.24
C PRO A 70 22.33 -12.83 16.91
N ALA A 71 21.88 -12.89 18.17
CA ALA A 71 21.60 -14.16 18.86
C ALA A 71 20.32 -14.84 18.35
N ASN A 72 19.38 -14.04 17.83
CA ASN A 72 18.11 -14.47 17.22
C ASN A 72 18.11 -14.23 15.69
N ALA A 73 19.29 -14.01 15.10
CA ALA A 73 19.44 -13.79 13.67
C ALA A 73 19.20 -15.11 12.96
N VAL A 74 17.91 -15.37 12.74
CA VAL A 74 17.32 -16.18 11.68
C VAL A 74 18.20 -17.38 11.28
N LYS A 75 18.44 -18.30 12.21
CA LYS A 75 19.00 -19.61 11.87
C LYS A 75 17.96 -20.52 11.20
N ASP A 76 16.66 -20.23 11.39
CA ASP A 76 15.57 -21.12 11.00
C ASP A 76 14.43 -20.48 10.17
N MET A 77 14.54 -19.23 9.64
CA MET A 77 13.55 -18.82 8.63
C MET A 77 13.94 -19.32 7.25
N PRO A 78 12.95 -19.71 6.43
CA PRO A 78 13.19 -19.90 5.02
C PRO A 78 13.68 -18.58 4.40
N ALA A 79 14.71 -18.68 3.55
CA ALA A 79 15.29 -17.55 2.84
C ALA A 79 14.25 -16.69 2.07
N SER A 80 13.08 -17.26 1.76
CA SER A 80 11.96 -16.60 1.11
C SER A 80 11.32 -15.46 1.90
N ILE A 81 11.46 -15.41 3.23
CA ILE A 81 10.88 -14.34 4.07
C ILE A 81 11.88 -13.18 4.26
N ALA A 82 13.19 -13.48 4.28
CA ALA A 82 14.23 -12.48 4.53
C ALA A 82 14.33 -11.41 3.41
N ASP A 83 13.96 -11.77 2.18
CA ASP A 83 13.95 -10.88 1.01
C ASP A 83 12.54 -10.54 0.53
N PHE A 84 11.53 -10.68 1.39
CA PHE A 84 10.14 -10.51 1.00
C PHE A 84 9.73 -9.04 0.94
N SER A 85 9.62 -8.49 -0.27
CA SER A 85 9.08 -7.15 -0.55
C SER A 85 8.24 -7.16 -1.82
N GLU A 86 7.35 -6.17 -1.96
CA GLU A 86 6.53 -6.02 -3.17
C GLU A 86 7.41 -5.91 -4.43
N ALA A 87 8.51 -5.16 -4.39
CA ALA A 87 9.42 -4.96 -5.53
C ALA A 87 10.15 -6.24 -5.97
N LYS A 88 10.29 -7.24 -5.10
CA LYS A 88 10.96 -8.52 -5.43
C LYS A 88 9.98 -9.59 -5.92
N LEU A 89 8.67 -9.33 -5.91
CA LEU A 89 7.71 -10.30 -6.41
C LEU A 89 7.75 -10.41 -7.95
N PRO A 90 7.61 -11.64 -8.50
CA PRO A 90 7.46 -11.83 -9.94
C PRO A 90 6.23 -11.08 -10.45
N GLY A 91 6.41 -10.27 -11.51
CA GLY A 91 5.32 -9.51 -12.11
C GLY A 91 4.74 -8.41 -11.21
N HIS A 92 5.51 -7.92 -10.22
CA HIS A 92 5.06 -6.85 -9.35
C HIS A 92 4.71 -5.59 -10.15
N LEU A 93 3.79 -4.81 -9.59
CA LEU A 93 3.45 -3.50 -10.12
C LEU A 93 4.51 -2.50 -9.69
N ARG A 94 5.22 -1.91 -10.67
CA ARG A 94 6.24 -0.87 -10.42
C ARG A 94 5.68 0.33 -9.66
N GLY A 95 6.48 0.85 -8.75
CA GLY A 95 6.22 2.08 -8.02
C GLY A 95 6.83 3.30 -8.70
N ASP A 96 6.20 4.47 -8.54
CA ASP A 96 6.69 5.72 -9.14
C ASP A 96 8.02 6.18 -8.51
N ASP A 97 8.21 5.89 -7.21
CA ASP A 97 9.40 6.23 -6.43
C ASP A 97 10.35 5.02 -6.25
N GLU A 98 10.17 3.96 -7.05
CA GLU A 98 10.95 2.73 -6.93
C GLU A 98 12.41 2.96 -7.38
N ALA A 99 13.35 2.90 -6.43
CA ALA A 99 14.76 2.95 -6.74
C ALA A 99 15.23 1.65 -7.41
N SER A 100 16.16 1.77 -8.39
CA SER A 100 16.82 0.61 -8.99
C SER A 100 17.56 -0.19 -7.91
N GLY A 101 17.02 -1.35 -7.55
CA GLY A 101 17.55 -2.21 -6.49
C GLY A 101 16.68 -2.37 -5.24
N GLY A 102 15.43 -1.86 -5.25
CA GLY A 102 14.33 -2.20 -4.33
C GLY A 102 14.78 -2.67 -2.94
N ALA A 103 15.21 -1.74 -2.08
CA ALA A 103 15.76 -2.16 -0.79
C ALA A 103 14.68 -2.82 0.07
N THR A 104 14.95 -4.06 0.47
CA THR A 104 14.08 -4.89 1.30
C THR A 104 14.14 -4.46 2.76
N GLY A 105 13.00 -4.51 3.44
CA GLY A 105 13.01 -4.51 4.90
C GLY A 105 13.61 -5.80 5.45
N VAL A 106 14.26 -5.71 6.60
CA VAL A 106 14.72 -6.88 7.35
C VAL A 106 13.59 -7.41 8.23
N VAL A 107 13.47 -8.73 8.34
CA VAL A 107 12.53 -9.35 9.27
C VAL A 107 13.12 -9.29 10.67
N LEU A 108 12.32 -8.85 11.64
CA LEU A 108 12.71 -8.69 13.03
C LEU A 108 11.99 -9.74 13.89
N PRO A 109 12.59 -10.94 14.10
CA PRO A 109 11.94 -12.03 14.83
C PRO A 109 11.91 -11.80 16.34
N GLY A 110 10.92 -12.40 16.99
CA GLY A 110 10.78 -12.42 18.45
C GLY A 110 10.47 -11.06 19.08
N ASP A 111 10.56 -11.02 20.41
CA ASP A 111 10.14 -9.84 21.19
C ASP A 111 11.27 -8.83 21.44
N GLY A 112 12.53 -9.20 21.22
CA GLY A 112 13.69 -8.31 21.43
C GLY A 112 13.58 -6.98 20.66
N PRO A 113 13.24 -7.00 19.35
CA PRO A 113 12.99 -5.78 18.58
C PRO A 113 11.81 -4.96 19.12
N ILE A 114 10.75 -5.61 19.64
CA ILE A 114 9.59 -4.92 20.24
C ILE A 114 10.03 -4.15 21.49
N GLN A 115 10.81 -4.78 22.36
CA GLN A 115 11.33 -4.12 23.57
C GLN A 115 12.29 -2.97 23.23
N SER A 116 13.09 -3.14 22.18
CA SER A 116 13.98 -2.09 21.66
C SER A 116 13.17 -0.89 21.14
N ALA A 117 12.12 -1.16 20.35
CA ALA A 117 11.20 -0.13 19.86
C ALA A 117 10.49 0.61 21.00
N LEU A 118 9.98 -0.12 22.00
CA LEU A 118 9.32 0.47 23.17
C LEU A 118 10.28 1.34 23.97
N ARG A 119 11.54 0.93 24.13
CA ARG A 119 12.56 1.72 24.82
C ARG A 119 12.84 3.04 24.09
N GLU A 120 12.98 2.98 22.78
CA GLU A 120 13.16 4.17 21.93
C GLU A 120 11.97 5.13 22.05
N LEU A 121 10.74 4.59 21.96
CA LEU A 121 9.52 5.41 22.00
C LEU A 121 9.25 6.02 23.39
N LYS A 122 9.64 5.33 24.47
CA LYS A 122 9.47 5.80 25.85
C LYS A 122 10.46 6.89 26.26
N GLN A 123 11.50 7.18 25.47
CA GLN A 123 12.42 8.26 25.80
C GLN A 123 11.70 9.62 25.75
N PRO A 124 11.86 10.48 26.77
CA PRO A 124 11.25 11.80 26.77
C PRO A 124 11.74 12.62 25.57
N GLY A 125 10.80 13.20 24.82
CA GLY A 125 11.10 13.97 23.61
C GLY A 125 11.16 13.16 22.31
N SER A 126 10.88 11.85 22.31
CA SER A 126 10.81 11.03 21.09
C SER A 126 9.85 11.58 20.02
N LEU A 127 8.73 12.18 20.43
CA LEU A 127 7.79 12.87 19.54
C LEU A 127 8.21 14.31 19.21
N ALA A 128 8.88 15.00 20.15
CA ALA A 128 9.35 16.37 19.95
C ALA A 128 10.53 16.45 18.96
N ALA A 129 11.46 15.49 19.04
CA ALA A 129 12.56 15.32 18.09
C ALA A 129 12.04 15.16 16.66
N ARG A 130 10.88 14.51 16.49
CA ARG A 130 10.22 14.36 15.20
C ARG A 130 9.49 15.64 14.75
N ALA A 131 8.86 16.37 15.67
CA ALA A 131 8.24 17.65 15.35
C ALA A 131 9.26 18.69 14.84
N ALA A 132 10.51 18.61 15.33
CA ALA A 132 11.61 19.49 14.94
C ALA A 132 12.30 19.09 13.61
N ALA A 133 12.20 17.83 13.19
CA ALA A 133 12.72 17.39 11.91
C ALA A 133 11.86 17.95 10.77
N GLY A 134 12.43 18.87 9.97
CA GLY A 134 11.77 19.45 8.80
C GLY A 134 11.34 18.38 7.77
N PRO A 135 10.45 18.71 6.82
CA PRO A 135 10.04 17.77 5.79
C PRO A 135 11.26 17.30 4.99
N ARG A 136 11.45 15.97 4.87
CA ARG A 136 12.42 15.43 3.91
C ARG A 136 12.00 15.88 2.50
N PRO A 137 12.92 16.36 1.66
CA PRO A 137 12.57 16.83 0.32
C PRO A 137 11.90 15.70 -0.47
N VAL A 138 10.71 15.99 -1.00
CA VAL A 138 9.95 15.10 -1.87
C VAL A 138 10.07 15.70 -3.27
N ALA A 139 10.74 14.99 -4.19
CA ALA A 139 10.60 15.31 -5.59
C ALA A 139 9.15 15.00 -5.96
N ARG A 140 8.40 16.01 -6.42
CA ARG A 140 7.03 15.82 -6.91
C ARG A 140 7.11 15.39 -8.37
N PRO A 141 6.85 14.13 -8.76
CA PRO A 141 6.20 13.90 -10.03
C PRO A 141 4.74 14.33 -9.86
N LYS A 142 4.28 15.23 -10.73
CA LYS A 142 2.88 15.63 -10.81
C LYS A 142 2.09 14.35 -11.15
N PRO A 143 1.02 13.99 -10.44
CA PRO A 143 0.17 12.90 -10.87
C PRO A 143 -0.47 13.33 -12.19
N GLU A 144 0.02 12.82 -13.30
CA GLU A 144 -0.71 12.85 -14.55
C GLU A 144 -1.84 11.84 -14.40
N VAL A 145 -2.98 12.36 -13.95
CA VAL A 145 -4.25 11.64 -14.04
C VAL A 145 -4.48 11.43 -15.53
N ALA A 146 -4.13 10.25 -16.04
CA ALA A 146 -4.63 9.82 -17.34
C ALA A 146 -6.15 10.00 -17.29
N PRO A 147 -6.76 10.68 -18.29
CA PRO A 147 -8.20 10.89 -18.29
C PRO A 147 -8.89 9.54 -18.14
N ALA A 148 -9.89 9.48 -17.26
CA ALA A 148 -10.74 8.31 -17.15
C ALA A 148 -11.18 7.92 -18.57
N PRO A 149 -11.10 6.64 -18.97
CA PRO A 149 -11.66 6.23 -20.24
C PRO A 149 -13.11 6.70 -20.28
N ALA A 150 -13.45 7.48 -21.30
CA ALA A 150 -14.81 7.97 -21.52
C ALA A 150 -15.78 6.80 -21.33
N GLY A 151 -16.82 7.01 -20.54
CA GLY A 151 -17.75 5.97 -20.14
C GLY A 151 -18.16 5.13 -21.34
N VAL A 152 -17.90 3.82 -21.25
CA VAL A 152 -18.48 2.87 -22.18
C VAL A 152 -19.99 2.95 -21.95
N ALA A 153 -20.70 3.53 -22.92
CA ALA A 153 -22.14 3.61 -22.89
C ALA A 153 -22.71 2.20 -22.78
N VAL A 154 -23.43 1.94 -21.69
CA VAL A 154 -24.24 0.73 -21.54
C VAL A 154 -25.33 0.82 -22.62
N PRO A 155 -25.42 -0.13 -23.58
CA PRO A 155 -26.50 -0.11 -24.54
C PRO A 155 -27.83 -0.29 -23.80
N ALA A 156 -28.78 0.61 -24.07
CA ALA A 156 -30.11 0.56 -23.50
C ALA A 156 -30.79 -0.77 -23.84
N LYS A 157 -31.36 -1.41 -22.81
CA LYS A 157 -32.17 -2.63 -22.92
C LYS A 157 -33.37 -2.36 -23.85
N PRO A 158 -33.63 -3.18 -24.89
CA PRO A 158 -34.81 -3.01 -25.70
C PRO A 158 -36.08 -3.20 -24.86
N GLU A 159 -36.97 -2.22 -24.95
CA GLU A 159 -38.26 -2.18 -24.28
C GLU A 159 -39.14 -3.32 -24.80
N GLN A 160 -39.59 -4.20 -23.90
CA GLN A 160 -40.52 -5.28 -24.24
C GLN A 160 -41.90 -4.67 -24.53
N PRO A 161 -42.56 -5.04 -25.65
CA PRO A 161 -43.92 -4.58 -25.90
C PRO A 161 -44.89 -5.20 -24.88
N LYS A 162 -45.79 -4.36 -24.35
CA LYS A 162 -46.87 -4.77 -23.44
C LYS A 162 -47.76 -5.84 -24.08
N PRO A 163 -48.24 -6.84 -23.34
CA PRO A 163 -49.28 -7.72 -23.83
C PRO A 163 -50.60 -6.96 -23.96
N GLU A 164 -51.16 -6.97 -25.16
CA GLU A 164 -52.49 -6.49 -25.47
C GLU A 164 -53.50 -7.47 -24.85
N ALA A 165 -54.34 -6.96 -23.95
CA ALA A 165 -55.41 -7.74 -23.34
C ALA A 165 -56.55 -7.85 -24.37
N ASP A 166 -56.70 -9.03 -24.96
CA ASP A 166 -57.88 -9.37 -25.75
C ASP A 166 -58.99 -9.80 -24.76
N ASP A 167 -59.87 -8.83 -24.44
CA ASP A 167 -61.08 -9.04 -23.64
C ASP A 167 -62.23 -9.48 -24.55
N SER A 168 -62.68 -10.70 -24.33
CA SER A 168 -63.80 -11.34 -24.99
C SER A 168 -65.17 -10.74 -24.59
N GLY A 169 -65.99 -10.35 -25.56
CA GLY A 169 -67.44 -10.15 -25.45
C GLY A 169 -67.91 -8.93 -26.24
N LYS A 170 -68.84 -9.00 -27.20
CA LYS A 170 -70.08 -9.76 -27.26
C LYS A 170 -70.62 -9.73 -28.69
#